data_AF-A0A2M7V7E7-F1
#
_entry.id   AF-A0A2M7V7E7-F1
#
_cell.length_a   1.000
_cell.length_b   1.000
_cell.length_c   1.000
_cell.angle_alpha   90.00
_cell.angle_beta   90.00
_cell.angle_gamma   90.00
#
_symmetry.space_group_name_H-M   'P 1'
#
loop_
_entity.id
_entity.type
_entity.pdbx_description
1 polymer ?
#
loop_
_entity_poly.entity_id
_entity_poly.type
_entity_poly.pdbx_seq_one_letter_code
_entity_poly.pdbx_strand_id
1 'polypeptide(L)'
;MGDFVNTWQSLIGAALGPFLAVILSALGFWLKSIFETKKERKEFLRRIEIGITRSFDDTFKTRMKLQYFASRLRQLIADIQKITDEKHFSLETINYPTIKDIYRDIEAPNFKVRSYYLHNKLLWADSGIKETNETVISFKHDFSELQRKNEMLVILMMQNQSPNPTQQRGVYIENLSSFANAIDEFIKKFMGQGIEIMTQIKIYNEYLRKKHGYWFLWKHEGTRFKYFQNKIDQKKFSRNLDSLEKIDKAIQKEVDNAIRNADVRASKLQL
;
A
#
# COMPACT_ATOMS: atom_id res chain seq x y z
N MET A 1 57.70 -44.43 31.75
CA MET A 1 57.28 -43.74 30.50
C MET A 1 55.83 -43.99 30.12
N GLY A 2 55.25 -45.18 30.37
CA GLY A 2 53.83 -45.47 30.09
C GLY A 2 52.82 -44.61 30.87
N ASP A 3 53.08 -44.33 32.15
CA ASP A 3 52.15 -43.54 32.98
C ASP A 3 52.03 -42.08 32.56
N PHE A 4 53.12 -41.47 32.08
CA PHE A 4 53.08 -40.08 31.60
C PHE A 4 52.21 -39.93 30.36
N VAL A 5 52.32 -40.86 29.40
CA VAL A 5 51.54 -40.85 28.16
C VAL A 5 50.05 -41.13 28.43
N ASN A 6 49.75 -42.09 29.31
CA ASN A 6 48.36 -42.40 29.69
C ASN A 6 47.70 -41.26 30.47
N THR A 7 48.44 -40.58 31.35
CA THR A 7 47.93 -39.42 32.10
C THR A 7 47.69 -38.23 31.18
N TRP A 8 48.59 -37.97 30.21
CA TRP A 8 48.42 -36.94 29.19
C TRP A 8 47.26 -37.25 28.23
N GLN A 9 47.08 -38.50 27.80
CA GLN A 9 45.94 -38.90 26.96
C GLN A 9 44.60 -38.80 27.71
N SER A 10 44.58 -39.15 29.00
CA SER A 10 43.40 -38.97 29.87
C SER A 10 43.07 -37.49 30.07
N LEU A 11 44.08 -36.63 30.33
CA LEU A 11 43.91 -35.18 30.46
C LEU A 11 43.46 -34.52 29.15
N ILE A 12 44.06 -34.90 28.02
CA ILE A 12 43.67 -34.41 26.70
C ILE A 12 42.26 -34.90 26.35
N GLY A 13 41.91 -36.14 26.62
CA GLY A 13 40.55 -36.68 26.41
C GLY A 13 39.50 -36.03 27.30
N ALA A 14 39.82 -35.80 28.58
CA ALA A 14 38.96 -35.15 29.56
C ALA A 14 38.78 -33.64 29.29
N ALA A 15 39.75 -32.98 28.65
CA ALA A 15 39.64 -31.58 28.23
C ALA A 15 39.00 -31.43 26.84
N LEU A 16 39.34 -32.28 25.87
CA LEU A 16 38.81 -32.23 24.50
C LEU A 16 37.35 -32.65 24.41
N GLY A 17 36.90 -33.64 25.19
CA GLY A 17 35.51 -34.11 25.17
C GLY A 17 34.50 -32.99 25.48
N PRO A 18 34.61 -32.31 26.64
CA PRO A 18 33.77 -31.16 26.97
C PRO A 18 33.93 -30.00 25.99
N PHE A 19 35.15 -29.73 25.51
CA PHE A 19 35.41 -28.66 24.53
C PHE A 19 34.74 -28.92 23.17
N LEU A 20 34.82 -30.15 22.65
CA LEU A 20 34.11 -30.60 21.45
C LEU A 20 32.60 -30.56 21.65
N ALA A 21 32.10 -30.97 22.82
CA ALA A 21 30.67 -30.89 23.12
C ALA A 21 30.18 -29.44 23.14
N VAL A 22 30.97 -28.50 23.68
CA VAL A 22 30.67 -27.06 23.65
C VAL A 22 30.69 -26.53 22.21
N ILE A 23 31.70 -26.87 21.40
CA ILE A 23 31.78 -26.44 20.00
C ILE A 23 30.62 -27.00 19.18
N LEU A 24 30.30 -28.29 19.31
CA LEU A 24 29.18 -28.92 18.61
C LEU A 24 27.83 -28.35 19.06
N SER A 25 27.68 -28.04 20.34
CA SER A 25 26.49 -27.34 20.86
C SER A 25 26.39 -25.92 20.31
N ALA A 26 27.50 -25.19 20.23
CA ALA A 26 27.56 -23.85 19.65
C ALA A 26 27.25 -23.87 18.14
N LEU A 27 27.81 -24.82 17.40
CA LEU A 27 27.51 -25.06 15.99
C LEU A 27 26.04 -25.46 15.79
N GLY A 28 25.51 -26.33 16.64
CA GLY A 28 24.11 -26.74 16.63
C GLY A 28 23.17 -25.57 16.87
N PHE A 29 23.46 -24.72 17.86
CA PHE A 29 22.72 -23.50 18.15
C PHE A 29 22.79 -22.51 16.97
N TRP A 30 23.98 -22.33 16.38
CA TRP A 30 24.18 -21.46 15.23
C TRP A 30 23.41 -21.93 14.00
N LEU A 31 23.45 -23.24 13.68
CA LEU A 31 22.67 -23.84 12.61
C LEU A 31 21.17 -23.68 12.85
N LYS A 32 20.70 -23.97 14.07
CA LYS A 32 19.29 -23.79 14.46
C LYS A 32 18.84 -22.33 14.27
N SER A 33 19.63 -21.36 14.75
CA SER A 33 19.35 -19.94 14.58
C SER A 33 19.24 -19.52 13.11
N ILE A 34 20.09 -20.07 12.23
CA ILE A 34 20.01 -19.83 10.78
C ILE A 34 18.71 -20.40 10.19
N PHE A 35 18.32 -21.61 10.57
CA PHE A 35 17.08 -22.22 10.10
C PHE A 35 15.85 -21.46 10.57
N GLU A 36 15.82 -21.04 11.84
CA GLU A 36 14.74 -20.21 12.40
C GLU A 36 14.63 -18.87 11.69
N THR A 37 15.75 -18.16 11.49
CA THR A 37 15.78 -16.89 10.76
C THR A 37 15.28 -17.04 9.30
N LYS A 38 15.61 -18.17 8.65
CA LYS A 38 15.10 -18.46 7.30
C LYS A 38 13.60 -18.73 7.29
N LYS A 39 13.09 -19.46 8.29
CA LYS A 39 11.66 -19.75 8.45
C LYS A 39 10.88 -18.46 8.73
N GLU A 40 11.38 -17.64 9.64
CA GLU A 40 10.82 -16.34 9.98
C GLU A 40 10.77 -15.41 8.76
N ARG A 41 11.88 -15.30 8.00
CA ARG A 41 11.89 -14.51 6.76
C ARG A 41 10.85 -14.99 5.74
N LYS A 42 10.69 -16.31 5.56
CA LYS A 42 9.66 -16.86 4.66
C LYS A 42 8.26 -16.48 5.13
N GLU A 43 8.04 -16.51 6.44
CA GLU A 43 6.78 -16.12 7.04
C GLU A 43 6.50 -14.62 6.85
N PHE A 44 7.48 -13.74 7.03
CA PHE A 44 7.33 -12.32 6.72
C PHE A 44 6.97 -12.07 5.26
N LEU A 45 7.65 -12.72 4.31
CA LEU A 45 7.31 -12.58 2.88
C LEU A 45 5.89 -13.11 2.57
N ARG A 46 5.44 -14.16 3.29
CA ARG A 46 4.07 -14.67 3.18
C ARG A 46 3.05 -13.67 3.73
N ARG A 47 3.30 -13.09 4.92
CA ARG A 47 2.43 -12.08 5.53
C ARG A 47 2.34 -10.82 4.66
N ILE A 48 3.46 -10.35 4.12
CA ILE A 48 3.48 -9.23 3.15
C ILE A 48 2.59 -9.54 1.95
N GLU A 49 2.68 -10.75 1.38
CA GLU A 49 1.84 -11.13 0.24
C GLU A 49 0.35 -11.03 0.59
N ILE A 50 -0.03 -11.63 1.71
CA ILE A 50 -1.43 -11.67 2.15
C ILE A 50 -1.92 -10.25 2.44
N GLY A 51 -1.14 -9.48 3.20
CA GLY A 51 -1.49 -8.12 3.61
C GLY A 51 -1.65 -7.20 2.42
N ILE A 52 -0.65 -7.13 1.54
CA ILE A 52 -0.71 -6.25 0.36
C ILE A 52 -1.79 -6.71 -0.62
N THR A 53 -2.04 -8.01 -0.77
CA THR A 53 -3.16 -8.48 -1.61
C THR A 53 -4.50 -7.98 -1.08
N ARG A 54 -4.69 -8.00 0.23
CA ARG A 54 -5.90 -7.49 0.87
C ARG A 54 -6.01 -5.98 0.76
N SER A 55 -4.94 -5.24 1.06
CA SER A 55 -4.89 -3.78 0.90
C SER A 55 -5.18 -3.37 -0.55
N PHE A 56 -4.65 -4.12 -1.52
CA PHE A 56 -4.88 -3.88 -2.95
C PHE A 56 -6.36 -4.06 -3.30
N ASP A 57 -6.98 -5.17 -2.91
CA ASP A 57 -8.41 -5.41 -3.15
C ASP A 57 -9.30 -4.35 -2.49
N ASP A 58 -9.05 -4.00 -1.23
CA ASP A 58 -9.78 -2.95 -0.52
C ASP A 58 -9.62 -1.59 -1.24
N THR A 59 -8.41 -1.26 -1.72
CA THR A 59 -8.14 -0.03 -2.47
C THR A 59 -8.93 0.02 -3.78
N PHE A 60 -8.97 -1.08 -4.54
CA PHE A 60 -9.78 -1.16 -5.77
C PHE A 60 -11.27 -0.99 -5.48
N LYS A 61 -11.79 -1.64 -4.45
CA LYS A 61 -13.20 -1.52 -4.04
C LYS A 61 -13.55 -0.11 -3.59
N THR A 62 -12.67 0.54 -2.83
CA THR A 62 -12.83 1.94 -2.43
C THR A 62 -12.83 2.87 -3.64
N ARG A 63 -11.89 2.69 -4.58
CA ARG A 63 -11.82 3.45 -5.83
C ARG A 63 -13.15 3.35 -6.60
N MET A 64 -13.65 2.13 -6.76
CA MET A 64 -14.91 1.85 -7.45
C MET A 64 -16.11 2.53 -6.79
N LYS A 65 -16.23 2.44 -5.46
CA LYS A 65 -17.31 3.09 -4.71
C LYS A 65 -17.28 4.61 -4.82
N LEU A 66 -16.10 5.21 -4.76
CA LEU A 66 -15.92 6.66 -4.91
C LEU A 66 -16.25 7.11 -6.34
N GLN A 67 -15.81 6.38 -7.37
CA GLN A 67 -16.16 6.66 -8.77
C GLN A 67 -17.68 6.60 -9.00
N TYR A 68 -18.32 5.55 -8.49
CA TYR A 68 -19.78 5.42 -8.58
C TYR A 68 -20.49 6.57 -7.85
N PHE A 69 -20.01 6.96 -6.68
CA PHE A 69 -20.55 8.08 -5.93
C PHE A 69 -20.40 9.42 -6.67
N ALA A 70 -19.23 9.71 -7.23
CA ALA A 70 -19.01 10.90 -8.06
C ALA A 70 -19.94 10.91 -9.30
N SER A 71 -20.15 9.76 -9.93
CA SER A 71 -21.13 9.63 -11.02
C SER A 71 -22.56 9.94 -10.57
N ARG A 72 -22.97 9.48 -9.38
CA ARG A 72 -24.30 9.78 -8.82
C ARG A 72 -24.47 11.25 -8.47
N LEU A 73 -23.42 11.92 -7.98
CA LEU A 73 -23.44 13.37 -7.76
C LEU A 73 -23.69 14.12 -9.08
N ARG A 74 -23.02 13.70 -10.16
CA ARG A 74 -23.24 14.29 -11.49
C ARG A 74 -24.64 14.06 -12.04
N GLN A 75 -25.19 12.88 -11.79
CA GLN A 75 -26.58 12.59 -12.14
C GLN A 75 -27.55 13.50 -11.36
N LEU A 76 -27.34 13.65 -10.05
CA LEU A 76 -28.12 14.57 -9.23
C LEU A 76 -28.05 16.00 -9.75
N ILE A 77 -26.85 16.50 -10.09
CA ILE A 77 -26.67 17.82 -10.71
C ILE A 77 -27.50 17.95 -11.99
N ALA A 78 -27.45 16.96 -12.88
CA ALA A 78 -28.21 16.97 -14.12
C ALA A 78 -29.73 16.95 -13.88
N ASP A 79 -30.19 16.30 -12.81
CA ASP A 79 -31.60 16.29 -12.44
C ASP A 79 -32.05 17.65 -11.86
N ILE A 80 -31.23 18.29 -11.03
CA ILE A 80 -31.49 19.64 -10.51
C ILE A 80 -31.53 20.67 -11.66
N GLN A 81 -30.64 20.53 -12.65
CA GLN A 81 -30.60 21.43 -13.82
C GLN A 81 -31.86 21.34 -14.70
N LYS A 82 -32.58 20.21 -14.69
CA LYS A 82 -33.83 20.04 -15.44
C LYS A 82 -35.02 20.73 -14.77
N ILE A 83 -34.89 21.18 -13.52
CA ILE A 83 -35.97 21.85 -12.78
C ILE A 83 -36.16 23.25 -13.37
N THR A 84 -37.25 23.43 -14.10
CA THR A 84 -37.64 24.71 -14.71
C THR A 84 -38.50 25.59 -13.80
N ASP A 85 -38.98 25.07 -12.68
CA ASP A 85 -39.82 25.82 -11.73
C ASP A 85 -38.98 26.82 -10.92
N GLU A 86 -39.27 28.10 -11.08
CA GLU A 86 -38.60 29.20 -10.39
C GLU A 86 -38.86 29.22 -8.88
N LYS A 87 -39.93 28.55 -8.41
CA LYS A 87 -40.30 28.50 -6.98
C LYS A 87 -39.73 27.30 -6.23
N HIS A 88 -39.13 26.34 -6.94
CA HIS A 88 -38.72 25.05 -6.35
C HIS A 88 -37.31 25.09 -5.77
N PHE A 89 -37.15 24.86 -4.46
CA PHE A 89 -35.83 24.66 -3.86
C PHE A 89 -35.38 23.21 -4.03
N SER A 90 -34.07 23.00 -4.23
CA SER A 90 -33.52 21.64 -4.32
C SER A 90 -32.95 21.19 -2.98
N LEU A 91 -33.55 20.13 -2.44
CA LEU A 91 -33.15 19.43 -1.22
C LEU A 91 -32.85 17.95 -1.49
N GLU A 92 -32.85 17.53 -2.74
CA GLU A 92 -32.51 16.16 -3.12
C GLU A 92 -31.08 15.84 -2.68
N THR A 93 -30.92 14.69 -2.05
CA THR A 93 -29.64 14.22 -1.55
C THR A 93 -29.35 12.80 -2.02
N ILE A 94 -28.08 12.45 -2.05
CA ILE A 94 -27.62 11.07 -2.17
C ILE A 94 -26.85 10.68 -0.93
N ASN A 95 -26.85 9.39 -0.59
CA ASN A 95 -26.09 8.89 0.55
C ASN A 95 -24.61 8.72 0.19
N TYR A 96 -23.72 9.13 1.09
CA TYR A 96 -22.32 8.77 1.01
C TYR A 96 -22.18 7.24 1.10
N PRO A 97 -21.41 6.58 0.22
CA PRO A 97 -21.30 5.13 0.21
C PRO A 97 -20.64 4.62 1.49
N THR A 98 -21.07 3.45 1.96
CA THR A 98 -20.35 2.76 3.03
C THR A 98 -19.02 2.24 2.51
N ILE A 99 -17.94 2.93 2.86
CA ILE A 99 -16.57 2.55 2.55
C ILE A 99 -15.94 1.99 3.83
N LYS A 100 -15.28 0.84 3.69
CA LYS A 100 -14.50 0.22 4.76
C LYS A 100 -13.07 0.71 4.63
N ASP A 101 -12.41 0.94 5.76
CA ASP A 101 -10.98 1.23 5.79
C ASP A 101 -10.19 0.15 5.05
N ILE A 102 -9.25 0.62 4.23
CA ILE A 102 -8.29 -0.22 3.54
C ILE A 102 -7.44 -0.92 4.58
N TYR A 103 -7.34 -2.25 4.47
CA TYR A 103 -6.54 -3.04 5.39
C TYR A 103 -5.09 -2.54 5.43
N ARG A 104 -4.55 -2.43 6.64
CA ARG A 104 -3.16 -2.02 6.91
C ARG A 104 -2.53 -3.00 7.89
N ASP A 105 -1.47 -3.70 7.47
CA ASP A 105 -0.64 -4.49 8.40
C ASP A 105 0.42 -3.58 9.02
N ILE A 106 0.14 -3.08 10.22
CA ILE A 106 0.99 -2.12 10.95
C ILE A 106 2.38 -2.72 11.25
N GLU A 107 2.51 -4.04 11.29
CA GLU A 107 3.79 -4.70 11.55
C GLU A 107 4.65 -4.86 10.29
N ALA A 108 4.04 -4.81 9.09
CA ALA A 108 4.74 -5.12 7.85
C ALA A 108 5.99 -4.27 7.58
N PRO A 109 6.01 -2.95 7.88
CA PRO A 109 7.22 -2.15 7.76
C PRO A 109 8.38 -2.63 8.66
N ASN A 110 8.08 -3.29 9.79
CA ASN A 110 9.07 -3.74 10.77
C ASN A 110 9.66 -5.13 10.44
N PHE A 111 9.17 -5.80 9.40
CA PHE A 111 9.64 -7.13 9.04
C PHE A 111 11.09 -7.12 8.51
N LYS A 112 11.90 -8.06 9.02
CA LYS A 112 13.31 -8.23 8.62
C LYS A 112 13.44 -9.03 7.31
N VAL A 113 13.01 -8.45 6.19
CA VAL A 113 13.01 -9.10 4.86
C VAL A 113 14.37 -9.12 4.14
N ARG A 114 15.34 -8.34 4.64
CA ARG A 114 16.70 -8.16 4.09
C ARG A 114 16.73 -7.58 2.67
N SER A 115 15.70 -6.81 2.30
CA SER A 115 15.58 -6.10 1.03
C SER A 115 15.32 -4.63 1.32
N TYR A 116 16.21 -3.76 0.85
CA TYR A 116 16.07 -2.31 0.96
C TYR A 116 14.89 -1.83 0.12
N TYR A 117 14.76 -2.34 -1.10
CA TYR A 117 13.67 -1.99 -2.00
C TYR A 117 12.30 -2.33 -1.41
N LEU A 118 12.11 -3.58 -0.98
CA LEU A 118 10.84 -4.04 -0.42
C LEU A 118 10.48 -3.28 0.85
N HIS A 119 11.45 -3.00 1.72
CA HIS A 119 11.22 -2.23 2.94
C HIS A 119 10.73 -0.79 2.65
N ASN A 120 11.37 -0.09 1.71
CA ASN A 120 10.95 1.27 1.35
C ASN A 120 9.55 1.29 0.71
N LYS A 121 9.27 0.35 -0.21
CA LYS A 121 7.94 0.25 -0.83
C LYS A 121 6.87 -0.07 0.21
N LEU A 122 7.15 -0.92 1.20
CA LEU A 122 6.24 -1.19 2.33
C LEU A 122 5.97 0.05 3.18
N LEU A 123 6.99 0.88 3.45
CA LEU A 123 6.81 2.16 4.15
C LEU A 123 5.92 3.12 3.36
N TRP A 124 6.13 3.22 2.05
CA TRP A 124 5.30 4.06 1.19
C TRP A 124 3.86 3.56 1.10
N ALA A 125 3.66 2.25 0.98
CA ALA A 125 2.32 1.65 1.02
C ALA A 125 1.63 1.89 2.38
N ASP A 126 2.35 1.72 3.49
CA ASP A 126 1.82 1.95 4.83
C ASP A 126 1.33 3.39 5.02
N SER A 127 2.17 4.36 4.65
CA SER A 127 1.83 5.79 4.71
C SER A 127 0.67 6.12 3.77
N GLY A 128 0.70 5.64 2.53
CA GLY A 128 -0.34 5.91 1.54
C GLY A 128 -1.69 5.31 1.92
N ILE A 129 -1.72 4.12 2.52
CA ILE A 129 -2.96 3.50 3.04
C ILE A 129 -3.53 4.34 4.18
N LYS A 130 -2.68 4.79 5.12
CA LYS A 130 -3.09 5.65 6.23
C LYS A 130 -3.74 6.94 5.71
N GLU A 131 -3.05 7.66 4.82
CA GLU A 131 -3.53 8.91 4.23
C GLU A 131 -4.83 8.70 3.43
N THR A 132 -4.94 7.59 2.70
CA THR A 132 -6.16 7.24 1.95
C THR A 132 -7.36 7.04 2.89
N ASN A 133 -7.17 6.29 3.98
CA ASN A 133 -8.24 6.07 4.96
C ASN A 133 -8.68 7.39 5.62
N GLU A 134 -7.74 8.23 6.02
CA GLU A 134 -8.02 9.55 6.59
C GLU A 134 -8.79 10.44 5.60
N THR A 135 -8.35 10.49 4.33
CA THR A 135 -9.00 11.30 3.29
C THR A 135 -10.43 10.83 2.99
N VAL A 136 -10.65 9.52 2.93
CA VAL A 136 -11.99 8.95 2.70
C VAL A 136 -12.96 9.27 3.84
N ILE A 137 -12.46 9.30 5.09
CA ILE A 137 -13.24 9.73 6.25
C ILE A 137 -13.55 11.22 6.16
N SER A 138 -12.58 12.05 5.80
CA SER A 138 -12.79 13.49 5.59
C SER A 138 -13.85 13.77 4.53
N PHE A 139 -13.83 13.06 3.39
CA PHE A 139 -14.88 13.19 2.38
C PHE A 139 -16.27 12.88 2.93
N LYS A 140 -16.42 11.86 3.77
CA LYS A 140 -17.71 11.57 4.39
C LYS A 140 -18.20 12.76 5.24
N HIS A 141 -17.32 13.32 6.06
CA HIS A 141 -17.63 14.46 6.91
C HIS A 141 -17.97 15.71 6.07
N ASP A 142 -17.13 16.04 5.10
CA ASP A 142 -17.27 17.22 4.26
C ASP A 142 -18.54 17.17 3.41
N PHE A 143 -18.93 15.98 2.96
CA PHE A 143 -20.20 15.79 2.26
C PHE A 143 -21.41 15.99 3.17
N SER A 144 -21.40 15.46 4.39
CA SER A 144 -22.46 15.72 5.38
C SER A 144 -22.57 17.20 5.74
N GLU A 145 -21.42 17.89 5.86
CA GLU A 145 -21.36 19.34 6.09
C GLU A 145 -21.95 20.13 4.90
N LEU A 146 -21.67 19.71 3.67
CA LEU A 146 -22.26 20.28 2.44
C LEU A 146 -23.78 20.16 2.45
N GLN A 147 -24.31 18.97 2.75
CA GLN A 147 -25.76 18.73 2.85
C GLN A 147 -26.41 19.65 3.90
N ARG A 148 -25.82 19.70 5.10
CA ARG A 148 -26.28 20.55 6.20
C ARG A 148 -26.29 22.04 5.83
N LYS A 149 -25.24 22.52 5.14
CA LYS A 149 -25.16 23.91 4.67
C LYS A 149 -26.22 24.22 3.62
N ASN A 150 -26.53 23.27 2.74
CA ASN A 150 -27.59 23.43 1.74
C ASN A 150 -28.98 23.55 2.40
N GLU A 151 -29.29 22.68 3.35
CA GLU A 151 -30.54 22.74 4.11
C GLU A 151 -30.69 24.08 4.85
N MET A 152 -29.62 24.54 5.50
CA MET A 152 -29.60 25.82 6.19
C MET A 152 -29.80 27.00 5.22
N LEU A 153 -29.20 26.95 4.02
CA LEU A 153 -29.38 27.98 3.00
C LEU A 153 -30.84 28.10 2.55
N VAL A 154 -31.51 26.97 2.35
CA VAL A 154 -32.93 26.93 2.02
C VAL A 154 -33.77 27.57 3.12
N ILE A 155 -33.55 27.19 4.39
CA ILE A 155 -34.28 27.76 5.54
C ILE A 155 -34.09 29.28 5.60
N LEU A 156 -32.86 29.77 5.49
CA LEU A 156 -32.56 31.21 5.53
C LEU A 156 -33.21 31.97 4.37
N MET A 157 -33.23 31.38 3.16
CA MET A 157 -33.86 32.01 2.00
C MET A 157 -35.38 32.03 2.10
N MET A 158 -36.01 31.00 2.66
CA MET A 158 -37.45 30.97 2.90
C MET A 158 -37.90 31.99 3.96
N GLN A 159 -37.02 32.33 4.90
CA GLN A 159 -37.26 33.38 5.91
C GLN A 159 -37.05 34.81 5.36
N ASN A 160 -36.42 34.95 4.19
CA ASN A 160 -36.17 36.24 3.57
C ASN A 160 -37.39 36.75 2.79
N GLN A 161 -37.54 38.08 2.67
CA GLN A 161 -38.69 38.69 1.98
C GLN A 161 -38.73 38.40 0.46
N SER A 162 -37.59 38.04 -0.14
CA SER A 162 -37.46 37.71 -1.58
C SER A 162 -36.65 36.41 -1.76
N PRO A 163 -37.27 35.23 -1.57
CA PRO A 163 -36.59 33.96 -1.80
C PRO A 163 -36.14 33.84 -3.26
N ASN A 164 -34.90 33.36 -3.48
CA ASN A 164 -34.37 33.09 -4.82
C ASN A 164 -33.95 31.61 -4.96
N PRO A 165 -34.91 30.70 -5.24
CA PRO A 165 -34.63 29.28 -5.39
C PRO A 165 -33.65 28.98 -6.53
N THR A 166 -33.69 29.74 -7.62
CA THR A 166 -32.77 29.58 -8.74
C THR A 166 -31.31 29.81 -8.32
N GLN A 167 -31.05 30.85 -7.51
CA GLN A 167 -29.72 31.08 -6.95
C GLN A 167 -29.29 29.94 -6.02
N GLN A 168 -30.19 29.44 -5.16
CA GLN A 168 -29.90 28.30 -4.29
C GLN A 168 -29.50 27.06 -5.09
N ARG A 169 -30.27 26.71 -6.13
CA ARG A 169 -29.95 25.58 -7.02
C ARG A 169 -28.59 25.75 -7.68
N GLY A 170 -28.27 26.97 -8.14
CA GLY A 170 -26.95 27.28 -8.72
C GLY A 170 -25.80 27.02 -7.76
N VAL A 171 -25.88 27.54 -6.52
CA VAL A 171 -24.87 27.32 -5.48
C VAL A 171 -24.76 25.84 -5.11
N TYR A 172 -25.88 25.14 -4.99
CA TYR A 172 -25.86 23.72 -4.65
C TYR A 172 -25.20 22.88 -5.76
N ILE A 173 -25.52 23.14 -7.03
CA ILE A 173 -24.89 22.51 -8.19
C ILE A 173 -23.37 22.73 -8.19
N GLU A 174 -22.92 23.97 -7.96
CA GLU A 174 -21.50 24.30 -7.92
C GLU A 174 -20.76 23.53 -6.82
N ASN A 175 -21.36 23.47 -5.62
CA ASN A 175 -20.80 22.73 -4.50
C ASN A 175 -20.73 21.22 -4.77
N LEU A 176 -21.80 20.61 -5.30
CA LEU A 176 -21.83 19.20 -5.67
C LEU A 176 -20.80 18.88 -6.76
N SER A 177 -20.66 19.76 -7.76
CA SER A 177 -19.71 19.62 -8.86
C SER A 177 -18.27 19.68 -8.34
N SER A 178 -17.96 20.65 -7.49
CA SER A 178 -16.66 20.80 -6.85
C SER A 178 -16.31 19.57 -6.01
N PHE A 179 -17.27 19.03 -5.26
CA PHE A 179 -17.09 17.82 -4.47
C PHE A 179 -16.81 16.58 -5.33
N ALA A 180 -17.58 16.39 -6.41
CA ALA A 180 -17.35 15.29 -7.35
C ALA A 180 -15.98 15.38 -8.04
N ASN A 181 -15.54 16.59 -8.39
CA ASN A 181 -14.22 16.81 -8.98
C ASN A 181 -13.07 16.55 -8.00
N ALA A 182 -13.24 16.91 -6.72
CA ALA A 182 -12.27 16.60 -5.67
C ALA A 182 -12.08 15.09 -5.48
N ILE A 183 -13.16 14.30 -5.54
CA ILE A 183 -13.10 12.84 -5.51
C ILE A 183 -12.30 12.30 -6.70
N ASP A 184 -12.59 12.77 -7.92
CA ASP A 184 -11.91 12.31 -9.13
C ASP A 184 -10.42 12.67 -9.13
N GLU A 185 -10.08 13.87 -8.65
CA GLU A 185 -8.70 14.29 -8.49
C GLU A 185 -7.96 13.40 -7.49
N PHE A 186 -8.58 13.09 -6.35
CA PHE A 186 -8.03 12.18 -5.37
C PHE A 186 -7.78 10.77 -5.93
N ILE A 187 -8.76 10.21 -6.65
CA ILE A 187 -8.63 8.90 -7.31
C ILE A 187 -7.46 8.92 -8.30
N LYS A 188 -7.39 9.95 -9.15
CA LYS A 188 -6.39 10.04 -10.22
C LYS A 188 -4.98 10.22 -9.68
N LYS A 189 -4.79 11.08 -8.68
CA LYS A 189 -3.48 11.42 -8.14
C LYS A 189 -2.96 10.40 -7.11
N PHE A 190 -3.80 9.99 -6.16
CA PHE A 190 -3.34 9.24 -4.99
C PHE A 190 -3.61 7.73 -5.12
N MET A 191 -4.83 7.33 -5.48
CA MET A 191 -5.16 5.90 -5.55
C MET A 191 -4.41 5.18 -6.68
N GLY A 192 -4.15 5.85 -7.80
CA GLY A 192 -3.33 5.31 -8.90
C GLY A 192 -1.91 4.96 -8.46
N GLN A 193 -1.23 5.89 -7.78
CA GLN A 193 0.11 5.66 -7.25
C GLN A 193 0.14 4.56 -6.18
N GLY A 194 -0.86 4.52 -5.29
CA GLY A 194 -0.97 3.46 -4.28
C GLY A 194 -1.11 2.07 -4.89
N ILE A 195 -1.93 1.94 -5.94
CA ILE A 195 -2.10 0.69 -6.73
C ILE A 195 -0.77 0.27 -7.36
N GLU A 196 -0.03 1.21 -7.93
CA GLU A 196 1.28 0.93 -8.53
C GLU A 196 2.28 0.40 -7.49
N ILE A 197 2.43 1.09 -6.37
CA ILE A 197 3.35 0.70 -5.28
C ILE A 197 3.00 -0.69 -4.75
N MET A 198 1.72 -0.97 -4.49
CA MET A 198 1.29 -2.29 -4.02
C MET A 198 1.55 -3.39 -5.07
N THR A 199 1.39 -3.09 -6.36
CA THR A 199 1.70 -4.02 -7.45
C THR A 199 3.21 -4.31 -7.51
N GLN A 200 4.03 -3.28 -7.41
CA GLN A 200 5.49 -3.39 -7.32
C GLN A 200 5.92 -4.27 -6.14
N ILE A 201 5.28 -4.11 -4.97
CA ILE A 201 5.53 -4.95 -3.80
C ILE A 201 5.17 -6.42 -4.11
N LYS A 202 4.00 -6.69 -4.67
CA LYS A 202 3.57 -8.07 -5.00
C LYS A 202 4.55 -8.76 -5.95
N ILE A 203 4.89 -8.11 -7.06
CA ILE A 203 5.82 -8.65 -8.06
C ILE A 203 7.20 -8.90 -7.44
N TYR A 204 7.73 -7.91 -6.72
CA TYR A 204 9.04 -8.04 -6.09
C TYR A 204 9.06 -9.13 -5.02
N ASN A 205 8.02 -9.22 -4.21
CA ASN A 205 7.87 -10.24 -3.18
C ASN A 205 7.79 -11.66 -3.78
N GLU A 206 7.10 -11.82 -4.91
CA GLU A 206 7.07 -13.08 -5.65
C GLU A 206 8.48 -13.52 -6.08
N TYR A 207 9.29 -12.59 -6.61
CA TYR A 207 10.69 -12.88 -6.96
C TYR A 207 11.51 -13.33 -5.75
N LEU A 208 11.33 -12.71 -4.59
CA LEU A 208 12.05 -13.09 -3.36
C LEU A 208 11.62 -14.45 -2.81
N ARG A 209 10.37 -14.87 -3.05
CA ARG A 209 9.82 -16.16 -2.58
C ARG A 209 10.23 -17.35 -3.46
N LYS A 210 10.65 -17.13 -4.71
CA LYS A 210 11.14 -18.18 -5.62
C LYS A 210 12.37 -18.89 -5.04
N LYS A 211 12.60 -20.15 -5.44
CA LYS A 211 13.73 -20.99 -4.99
C LYS A 211 15.09 -20.29 -5.14
N HIS A 212 15.25 -19.48 -6.18
CA HIS A 212 16.45 -18.70 -6.48
C HIS A 212 16.30 -17.20 -6.17
N GLY A 213 15.38 -16.80 -5.28
CA GLY A 213 15.14 -15.40 -4.94
C GLY A 213 16.36 -14.66 -4.36
N TYR A 214 17.31 -15.40 -3.77
CA TYR A 214 18.59 -14.82 -3.34
C TYR A 214 19.45 -14.35 -4.52
N TRP A 215 19.40 -15.02 -5.68
CA TRP A 215 20.08 -14.56 -6.90
C TRP A 215 19.44 -13.29 -7.44
N PHE A 216 18.11 -13.19 -7.35
CA PHE A 216 17.39 -11.98 -7.75
C PHE A 216 17.78 -10.80 -6.86
N LEU A 217 17.73 -11.00 -5.53
CA LEU A 217 18.16 -10.00 -4.56
C LEU A 217 19.62 -9.59 -4.78
N TRP A 218 20.52 -10.55 -5.02
CA TRP A 218 21.91 -10.24 -5.35
C TRP A 218 22.05 -9.49 -6.68
N LYS A 219 21.31 -9.86 -7.73
CA LYS A 219 21.41 -9.22 -9.04
C LYS A 219 20.93 -7.77 -9.01
N HIS A 220 19.83 -7.50 -8.30
CA HIS A 220 19.13 -6.21 -8.35
C HIS A 220 19.51 -5.29 -7.18
N GLU A 221 19.71 -5.81 -5.97
CA GLU A 221 20.13 -5.03 -4.80
C GLU A 221 21.61 -5.25 -4.44
N GLY A 222 22.10 -6.48 -4.59
CA GLY A 222 23.51 -6.84 -4.41
C GLY A 222 24.39 -6.50 -5.60
N THR A 223 24.12 -5.37 -6.27
CA THR A 223 25.03 -4.65 -7.19
C THR A 223 26.21 -5.49 -7.76
N ARG A 224 26.01 -6.16 -8.90
CA ARG A 224 27.10 -6.87 -9.61
C ARG A 224 28.27 -5.91 -9.92
N PHE A 225 29.51 -6.39 -9.78
CA PHE A 225 30.74 -5.70 -10.21
C PHE A 225 30.71 -5.23 -11.67
N LYS A 226 29.93 -5.91 -12.54
CA LYS A 226 29.78 -5.47 -13.94
C LYS A 226 29.07 -4.13 -14.13
N TYR A 227 28.40 -3.60 -13.11
CA TYR A 227 27.72 -2.30 -13.14
C TYR A 227 28.44 -1.22 -12.34
N PHE A 228 29.50 -1.58 -11.60
CA PHE A 228 30.27 -0.66 -10.76
C PHE A 228 31.73 -1.08 -10.78
N GLN A 229 32.62 -0.19 -11.22
CA GLN A 229 34.05 -0.48 -11.34
C GLN A 229 34.73 -0.71 -9.99
N ASN A 230 34.17 -0.21 -8.88
CA ASN A 230 34.71 -0.39 -7.54
C ASN A 230 33.62 -0.49 -6.44
N LYS A 231 34.03 -0.97 -5.26
CA LYS A 231 33.17 -1.20 -4.08
C LYS A 231 32.69 0.09 -3.40
N ILE A 232 33.34 1.23 -3.66
CA ILE A 232 32.99 2.54 -3.08
C ILE A 232 31.76 3.09 -3.81
N ASP A 233 31.78 3.09 -5.14
CA ASP A 233 30.66 3.52 -5.99
C ASP A 233 29.47 2.57 -5.82
N GLN A 234 29.75 1.27 -5.68
CA GLN A 234 28.77 0.27 -5.31
C GLN A 234 28.06 0.60 -3.98
N LYS A 235 28.83 0.96 -2.93
CA LYS A 235 28.29 1.31 -1.62
C LYS A 235 27.53 2.64 -1.62
N LYS A 236 27.98 3.62 -2.40
CA LYS A 236 27.29 4.91 -2.59
C LYS A 236 25.94 4.72 -3.29
N PHE A 237 25.88 3.83 -4.27
CA PHE A 237 24.65 3.51 -4.99
C PHE A 237 23.73 2.58 -4.20
N SER A 238 24.27 1.58 -3.50
CA SER A 238 23.45 0.71 -2.65
C SER A 238 22.88 1.54 -1.50
N ARG A 239 21.55 1.71 -1.46
CA ARG A 239 20.79 2.48 -0.44
C ARG A 239 20.58 3.97 -0.75
N ASN A 240 20.42 4.33 -2.03
CA ASN A 240 19.93 5.65 -2.45
C ASN A 240 18.62 5.52 -3.28
N LEU A 241 17.96 6.65 -3.57
CA LEU A 241 16.72 6.66 -4.37
C LEU A 241 16.94 6.10 -5.79
N ASP A 242 18.07 6.39 -6.43
CA ASP A 242 18.40 5.88 -7.77
C ASP A 242 18.40 4.34 -7.85
N SER A 243 18.78 3.68 -6.75
CA SER A 243 18.75 2.21 -6.65
C SER A 243 17.33 1.64 -6.65
N LEU A 244 16.36 2.38 -6.13
CA LEU A 244 14.94 2.02 -6.18
C LEU A 244 14.40 2.18 -7.61
N GLU A 245 14.69 3.30 -8.26
CA GLU A 245 14.23 3.58 -9.63
C GLU A 245 14.73 2.55 -10.65
N LYS A 246 15.96 2.07 -10.48
CA LYS A 246 16.50 1.02 -11.36
C LYS A 246 15.71 -0.28 -11.23
N ILE A 247 15.26 -0.62 -10.02
CA ILE A 247 14.45 -1.80 -9.77
C ILE A 247 13.03 -1.57 -10.33
N ASP A 248 12.45 -0.39 -10.12
CA ASP A 248 11.16 0.00 -10.70
C ASP A 248 11.18 -0.20 -12.22
N LYS A 249 12.18 0.36 -12.91
CA LYS A 249 12.38 0.18 -14.36
C LYS A 249 12.53 -1.29 -14.77
N ALA A 250 13.15 -2.12 -13.93
CA ALA A 250 13.36 -3.54 -14.23
C ALA A 250 12.06 -4.36 -14.14
N ILE A 251 11.10 -3.95 -13.32
CA ILE A 251 9.81 -4.64 -13.14
C ILE A 251 8.64 -3.91 -13.83
N GLN A 252 8.85 -2.72 -14.38
CA GLN A 252 7.79 -1.84 -14.89
C GLN A 252 6.84 -2.55 -15.87
N LYS A 253 7.37 -3.30 -16.84
CA LYS A 253 6.55 -4.01 -17.82
C LYS A 253 5.60 -5.02 -17.16
N GLU A 254 6.05 -5.69 -16.09
CA GLU A 254 5.21 -6.62 -15.33
C GLU A 254 4.18 -5.89 -14.50
N VAL A 255 4.56 -4.76 -13.89
CA VAL A 255 3.66 -3.86 -13.15
C VAL A 255 2.53 -3.36 -14.06
N ASP A 256 2.87 -2.78 -15.20
CA ASP A 256 1.91 -2.24 -16.17
C ASP A 256 0.95 -3.31 -16.67
N ASN A 257 1.46 -4.51 -16.96
CA ASN A 257 0.63 -5.63 -17.38
C ASN A 257 -0.29 -6.11 -16.25
N ALA A 258 0.20 -6.17 -15.02
CA ALA A 258 -0.60 -6.59 -13.86
C ALA A 258 -1.74 -5.60 -13.57
N ILE A 259 -1.45 -4.30 -13.60
CA ILE A 259 -2.45 -3.23 -13.42
C ILE A 259 -3.49 -3.29 -14.54
N ARG A 260 -3.05 -3.34 -15.81
CA ARG A 260 -3.96 -3.44 -16.96
C ARG A 260 -4.88 -4.66 -16.87
N ASN A 261 -4.34 -5.82 -16.51
CA ASN A 261 -5.13 -7.04 -16.33
C ASN A 261 -6.10 -6.93 -15.14
N ALA A 262 -5.74 -6.22 -14.09
CA ALA A 262 -6.64 -5.94 -12.97
C ALA A 262 -7.78 -5.01 -13.39
N ASP A 263 -7.49 -3.92 -14.11
CA ASP A 263 -8.51 -2.99 -14.62
C ASP A 263 -9.47 -3.65 -15.61
N VAL A 264 -8.96 -4.48 -16.54
CA VAL A 264 -9.81 -5.26 -17.46
C VAL A 264 -10.74 -6.19 -16.68
N ARG A 265 -10.26 -6.87 -15.63
CA ARG A 265 -11.11 -7.72 -14.80
C ARG A 265 -12.15 -6.90 -14.02
N ALA A 266 -11.76 -5.76 -13.46
CA ALA A 266 -12.66 -4.88 -12.74
C ALA A 266 -13.77 -4.36 -13.66
N SER A 267 -13.46 -3.97 -14.90
CA SER A 267 -14.45 -3.51 -15.88
C SER A 267 -15.47 -4.60 -16.26
N LYS A 268 -15.08 -5.88 -16.26
CA LYS A 268 -15.99 -7.01 -16.53
C LYS A 268 -16.90 -7.35 -15.37
N LEU A 269 -16.54 -6.95 -14.14
CA LEU A 269 -17.33 -7.15 -12.93
C LEU A 269 -18.33 -6.01 -12.68
N GLN A 270 -18.34 -4.97 -13.52
CA GLN A 270 -19.33 -3.88 -13.50
C GLN A 270 -20.63 -4.24 -14.26
N LEU A 271 -21.00 -5.52 -14.27
CA LEU A 271 -22.32 -6.02 -14.68
C LEU A 271 -23.18 -6.30 -13.44
#